data_AF-A0A918YEU2-F1
#
_entry.id   AF-A0A918YEU2-F1
#
_cell.length_a   1.000
_cell.length_b   1.000
_cell.length_c   1.000
_cell.angle_alpha   90.00
_cell.angle_beta   90.00
_cell.angle_gamma   90.00
#
_symmetry.space_group_name_H-M   'P 1'
#
loop_
_entity.id
_entity.type
_entity.pdbx_description
1 polymer ?
#
loop_
_entity_poly.entity_id
_entity_poly.type
_entity_poly.pdbx_seq_one_letter_code
_entity_poly.pdbx_strand_id
1 'polypeptide(L)'
;MSTYNFGNTGGPANFGDFGHIDMKYGGTPDLETLMAVADRLTAALRAEYPGIIGYGEVIQAELALSAEDGLPPNRGRIRTALENIAIAAGAGTGSLDFTRQLTHAFDL
;
A
#
# COMPACT_ATOMS: atom_id res chain seq x y z
N MET A 1 -4.83 23.97 -10.08
CA MET A 1 -4.93 22.90 -9.06
C MET A 1 -5.55 21.70 -9.77
N SER A 2 -4.75 20.68 -10.06
CA SER A 2 -5.16 19.57 -10.94
C SER A 2 -5.96 18.54 -10.16
N THR A 3 -7.27 18.51 -10.41
CA THR A 3 -8.13 17.38 -10.06
C THR A 3 -7.91 16.30 -11.12
N TYR A 4 -7.30 15.17 -10.74
CA TYR A 4 -7.09 14.05 -11.65
C TYR A 4 -8.41 13.29 -11.85
N ASN A 5 -8.84 13.23 -13.10
CA ASN A 5 -10.05 12.58 -13.57
C ASN A 5 -9.68 11.16 -14.03
N PHE A 6 -10.22 10.14 -13.35
CA PHE A 6 -9.90 8.74 -13.59
C PHE A 6 -10.75 8.19 -14.76
N GLY A 7 -10.13 8.17 -15.94
CA GLY A 7 -10.68 7.57 -17.15
C GLY A 7 -10.17 6.14 -17.36
N ASN A 8 -10.95 5.18 -16.86
CA ASN A 8 -11.05 3.76 -17.21
C ASN A 8 -10.21 3.26 -18.42
N THR A 9 -9.28 2.33 -18.20
CA THR A 9 -8.84 1.35 -19.21
C THR A 9 -8.41 0.02 -18.55
N GLY A 10 -9.37 -0.89 -18.34
CA GLY A 10 -9.09 -2.34 -18.34
C GLY A 10 -9.51 -3.16 -17.10
N GLY A 11 -10.79 -3.53 -17.01
CA GLY A 11 -11.29 -4.62 -16.14
C GLY A 11 -11.84 -4.16 -14.78
N PRO A 12 -12.87 -4.84 -14.21
CA PRO A 12 -13.52 -4.38 -12.99
C PRO A 12 -12.61 -4.65 -11.80
N ALA A 13 -11.77 -3.67 -11.45
CA ALA A 13 -11.34 -3.52 -10.08
C ALA A 13 -12.62 -3.26 -9.26
N ASN A 14 -13.19 -4.33 -8.72
CA ASN A 14 -14.31 -4.25 -7.79
C ASN A 14 -13.81 -3.53 -6.54
N PHE A 15 -13.93 -2.20 -6.52
CA PHE A 15 -13.83 -1.38 -5.32
C PHE A 15 -15.10 -1.54 -4.46
N GLY A 16 -15.53 -2.79 -4.28
CA GLY A 16 -16.76 -3.16 -3.59
C GLY A 16 -16.43 -3.77 -2.24
N ASP A 17 -16.85 -3.06 -1.18
CA ASP A 17 -17.18 -3.63 0.13
C ASP A 17 -15.99 -4.04 1.04
N PHE A 18 -15.91 -3.34 2.19
CA PHE A 18 -15.13 -3.64 3.40
C PHE A 18 -13.76 -4.36 3.23
N GLY A 19 -12.69 -3.56 3.16
CA GLY A 19 -11.35 -3.98 3.61
C GLY A 19 -10.52 -4.85 2.67
N HIS A 20 -11.12 -5.55 1.71
CA HIS A 20 -10.36 -6.42 0.80
C HIS A 20 -10.07 -5.73 -0.54
N ILE A 21 -8.80 -5.45 -0.79
CA ILE A 21 -8.32 -5.11 -2.12
C ILE A 21 -8.05 -6.45 -2.81
N ASP A 22 -8.82 -6.77 -3.84
CA ASP A 22 -8.71 -8.05 -4.55
C ASP A 22 -7.38 -8.10 -5.33
N MET A 23 -6.33 -8.58 -4.67
CA MET A 23 -5.02 -8.88 -5.27
C MET A 23 -5.00 -10.26 -5.94
N LYS A 24 -6.17 -10.86 -6.17
CA LYS A 24 -6.31 -12.29 -6.49
C LYS A 24 -6.07 -12.61 -7.96
N TYR A 25 -5.91 -11.60 -8.81
CA TYR A 25 -5.57 -11.77 -10.23
C TYR A 25 -4.06 -11.83 -10.45
N GLY A 26 -3.45 -12.99 -10.16
CA GLY A 26 -2.26 -13.61 -10.78
C GLY A 26 -1.07 -12.80 -11.35
N GLY A 27 -0.96 -11.51 -11.07
CA GLY A 27 0.05 -10.59 -11.58
C GLY A 27 0.36 -9.51 -10.53
N THR A 28 1.49 -8.82 -10.71
CA THR A 28 1.86 -7.70 -9.84
C THR A 28 0.74 -6.65 -9.88
N PRO A 29 0.17 -6.23 -8.73
CA PRO A 29 -0.84 -5.18 -8.70
C PRO A 29 -0.30 -3.91 -9.36
N ASP A 30 -1.18 -3.19 -10.03
CA ASP A 30 -0.82 -1.89 -10.61
C ASP A 30 -0.53 -0.86 -9.50
N LEU A 31 0.19 0.20 -9.87
CA LEU A 31 0.66 1.21 -8.94
C LEU A 31 -0.48 1.89 -8.16
N GLU A 32 -1.63 2.09 -8.80
CA GLU A 32 -2.82 2.66 -8.17
C GLU A 32 -3.34 1.77 -7.03
N THR A 33 -3.44 0.46 -7.28
CA THR A 33 -3.81 -0.52 -6.26
C THR A 33 -2.82 -0.52 -5.10
N LEU A 34 -1.51 -0.46 -5.38
CA LEU A 34 -0.48 -0.39 -4.33
C LEU A 34 -0.61 0.87 -3.47
N MET A 35 -0.88 2.02 -4.09
CA MET A 35 -1.08 3.29 -3.38
C MET A 35 -2.33 3.24 -2.49
N ALA A 36 -3.43 2.65 -2.96
CA ALA A 36 -4.65 2.48 -2.17
C ALA A 36 -4.42 1.57 -0.94
N VAL A 37 -3.63 0.50 -1.09
CA VAL A 37 -3.26 -0.38 0.04
C VAL A 37 -2.38 0.37 1.05
N ALA A 38 -1.40 1.14 0.58
CA ALA A 38 -0.52 1.94 1.44
C ALA A 38 -1.29 3.02 2.23
N ASP A 39 -2.33 3.60 1.64
CA ASP A 39 -3.23 4.53 2.33
C ASP A 39 -4.02 3.85 3.45
N ARG A 40 -4.60 2.67 3.18
CA ARG A 40 -5.30 1.89 4.20
C ARG A 40 -4.37 1.41 5.32
N LEU A 41 -3.15 1.01 4.98
CA LEU A 41 -2.11 0.69 5.96
C LEU A 41 -1.83 1.89 6.87
N THR A 42 -1.62 3.07 6.29
CA THR A 42 -1.33 4.29 7.05
C THR A 42 -2.51 4.70 7.94
N ALA A 43 -3.75 4.55 7.46
CA ALA A 43 -4.95 4.77 8.26
C ALA A 43 -5.07 3.76 9.42
N ALA A 44 -4.78 2.48 9.19
CA ALA A 44 -4.77 1.46 10.22
C ALA A 44 -3.67 1.73 11.27
N LEU A 45 -2.46 2.11 10.84
CA LEU A 45 -1.38 2.53 11.74
C LEU A 45 -1.77 3.76 12.55
N ARG A 46 -2.48 4.72 11.96
CA ARG A 46 -2.96 5.90 12.70
C ARG A 46 -3.93 5.55 13.81
N ALA A 47 -4.79 4.56 13.58
CA ALA A 47 -5.76 4.09 14.56
C ALA A 47 -5.12 3.18 15.64
N GLU A 48 -4.24 2.28 15.23
CA GLU A 48 -3.73 1.21 16.10
C GLU A 48 -2.36 1.54 16.72
N TYR A 49 -1.48 2.22 15.98
CA TYR A 49 -0.08 2.47 16.37
C TYR A 49 0.42 3.85 15.91
N PRO A 50 -0.08 4.95 16.51
CA PRO A 50 0.24 6.30 16.05
C PRO A 50 1.74 6.63 16.08
N GLY A 51 2.52 5.95 16.93
CA GLY A 51 3.97 6.14 17.02
C GLY A 51 4.79 5.62 15.84
N ILE A 52 4.19 4.85 14.93
CA ILE A 52 4.87 4.24 13.77
C ILE A 52 4.21 4.56 12.42
N ILE A 53 3.28 5.53 12.40
CA ILE A 53 2.63 6.03 11.17
C ILE A 53 3.67 6.41 10.11
N GLY A 54 4.81 6.95 10.53
CA GLY A 54 5.89 7.38 9.63
C GLY A 54 6.39 6.27 8.70
N TYR A 55 6.30 4.99 9.08
CA TYR A 55 6.65 3.90 8.17
C TYR A 55 5.62 3.73 7.04
N GLY A 56 4.33 3.97 7.32
CA GLY A 56 3.28 3.99 6.29
C GLY A 56 3.47 5.16 5.31
N GLU A 57 3.79 6.34 5.84
CA GLU A 57 4.06 7.55 5.03
C GLU A 57 5.29 7.36 4.13
N VAL A 58 6.33 6.67 4.59
CA VAL A 58 7.49 6.31 3.76
C VAL A 58 7.07 5.44 2.57
N ILE A 59 6.20 4.44 2.78
CA ILE A 59 5.72 3.59 1.68
C ILE A 59 4.91 4.43 0.68
N GLN A 60 4.02 5.30 1.15
CA GLN A 60 3.26 6.22 0.29
C GLN A 60 4.18 7.11 -0.54
N ALA A 61 5.23 7.67 0.07
CA ALA A 61 6.18 8.53 -0.63
C ALA A 61 6.92 7.79 -1.74
N GLU A 62 7.40 6.56 -1.50
CA GLU A 62 8.10 5.79 -2.54
C GLU A 62 7.18 5.42 -3.71
N LEU A 63 5.90 5.15 -3.44
CA LEU A 63 4.92 4.86 -4.49
C LEU A 63 4.54 6.13 -5.28
N ALA A 64 4.40 7.27 -4.60
CA ALA A 64 4.16 8.55 -5.25
C ALA A 64 5.32 8.97 -6.15
N LEU A 65 6.57 8.83 -5.66
CA LEU A 65 7.77 9.07 -6.47
C LEU A 65 7.82 8.16 -7.70
N SER A 66 7.44 6.89 -7.56
CA SER A 66 7.32 5.98 -8.71
C SER A 66 6.28 6.46 -9.73
N ALA A 67 5.15 7.00 -9.26
CA ALA A 67 4.11 7.53 -10.13
C ALA A 67 4.56 8.80 -10.86
N GLU A 68 5.34 9.65 -10.19
CA GLU A 68 5.87 10.91 -10.75
C GLU A 68 7.01 10.66 -11.75
N ASP A 69 7.99 9.82 -11.38
CA ASP A 69 9.19 9.57 -12.18
C ASP A 69 8.96 8.52 -13.28
N GLY A 70 7.86 7.76 -13.22
CA GLY A 70 7.57 6.62 -14.10
C GLY A 70 8.54 5.45 -13.92
N LEU A 71 9.38 5.49 -12.88
CA LEU A 71 10.34 4.45 -12.53
C LEU A 71 9.72 3.48 -11.52
N PRO A 72 10.21 2.23 -11.42
CA PRO A 72 9.74 1.29 -10.41
C PRO A 72 9.93 1.83 -8.98
N PRO A 73 9.01 1.53 -8.04
CA PRO A 73 9.16 1.93 -6.64
C PRO A 73 10.42 1.35 -6.01
N ASN A 74 10.99 2.06 -5.03
CA ASN A 74 12.15 1.58 -4.30
C ASN A 74 11.76 0.41 -3.37
N ARG A 75 11.82 -0.80 -3.90
CA ARG A 75 11.48 -2.04 -3.18
C ARG A 75 12.28 -2.23 -1.90
N GLY A 76 13.54 -1.80 -1.87
CA GLY A 76 14.39 -1.90 -0.68
C GLY A 76 13.85 -1.05 0.48
N ARG A 77 13.48 0.20 0.20
CA ARG A 77 12.90 1.11 1.22
C ARG A 77 11.51 0.64 1.67
N ILE A 78 10.69 0.18 0.73
CA ILE A 78 9.37 -0.38 1.04
C ILE A 78 9.50 -1.62 1.93
N ARG A 79 10.41 -2.55 1.60
CA ARG A 79 10.68 -3.74 2.41
C ARG A 79 11.04 -3.37 3.85
N THR A 80 12.02 -2.48 4.05
CA THR A 80 12.46 -2.07 5.39
C THR A 80 11.32 -1.42 6.18
N ALA A 81 10.48 -0.59 5.55
CA ALA A 81 9.33 0.00 6.22
C ALA A 81 8.30 -1.08 6.66
N LEU A 82 7.98 -2.03 5.78
CA LEU A 82 7.08 -3.15 6.09
C LEU A 82 7.61 -4.05 7.21
N GLU A 83 8.92 -4.35 7.21
CA GLU A 83 9.57 -5.13 8.27
C GLU A 83 9.47 -4.42 9.63
N ASN A 84 9.75 -3.11 9.66
CA ASN A 84 9.63 -2.31 10.89
C ASN A 84 8.18 -2.26 11.40
N ILE A 85 7.19 -2.15 10.50
CA ILE A 85 5.78 -2.23 10.86
C ILE A 85 5.45 -3.61 11.42
N ALA A 86 5.88 -4.70 10.79
CA ALA A 86 5.61 -6.05 11.24
C ALA A 86 6.20 -6.33 12.64
N ILE A 87 7.38 -5.77 12.94
CA ILE A 87 8.02 -5.87 14.26
C ILE A 87 7.26 -5.04 15.31
N ALA A 88 6.88 -3.81 14.99
CA ALA A 88 6.32 -2.86 15.95
C ALA A 88 4.81 -3.06 16.20
N ALA A 89 4.05 -3.42 15.16
CA ALA A 89 2.60 -3.58 15.23
C ALA A 89 2.17 -4.96 15.77
N GLY A 90 3.00 -5.66 16.55
CA GLY A 90 2.97 -7.10 16.85
C GLY A 90 1.67 -7.77 17.36
N ALA A 91 0.54 -7.06 17.42
CA ALA A 91 -0.80 -7.59 17.68
C ALA A 91 -1.94 -6.94 16.85
N GLY A 92 -1.62 -6.06 15.90
CA GLY A 92 -2.59 -5.25 15.13
C GLY A 92 -3.14 -6.00 13.95
N THR A 93 -4.44 -6.26 13.94
CA THR A 93 -5.05 -7.10 12.90
C THR A 93 -5.17 -6.35 11.57
N GLY A 94 -5.46 -5.04 11.60
CA GLY A 94 -5.65 -4.24 10.39
C GLY A 94 -4.34 -3.90 9.70
N SER A 95 -3.38 -3.30 10.44
CA SER A 95 -2.09 -2.92 9.85
C SER A 95 -1.28 -4.12 9.37
N LEU A 96 -1.41 -5.28 10.02
CA LEU A 96 -0.68 -6.49 9.62
C LEU A 96 -1.26 -7.11 8.35
N ASP A 97 -2.58 -7.05 8.14
CA ASP A 97 -3.19 -7.57 6.91
C ASP A 97 -2.72 -6.77 5.69
N PHE A 98 -2.73 -5.44 5.77
CA PHE A 98 -2.22 -4.58 4.69
C PHE A 98 -0.71 -4.72 4.49
N THR A 99 0.06 -4.92 5.57
CA THR A 99 1.49 -5.20 5.48
C THR A 99 1.73 -6.48 4.67
N ARG A 100 0.99 -7.56 4.96
CA ARG A 100 1.09 -8.84 4.22
C ARG A 100 0.69 -8.70 2.76
N GLN A 101 -0.39 -7.96 2.49
CA GLN A 101 -0.84 -7.66 1.13
C GLN A 101 0.27 -6.97 0.32
N LEU A 102 0.94 -5.96 0.87
CA LEU A 102 2.07 -5.29 0.21
C LEU A 102 3.28 -6.21 0.06
N THR A 103 3.66 -6.97 1.08
CA THR A 103 4.77 -7.93 1.00
C THR A 103 4.56 -8.94 -0.14
N HIS A 104 3.35 -9.49 -0.25
CA HIS A 104 2.99 -10.41 -1.33
C HIS A 104 3.02 -9.74 -2.71
N ALA A 105 2.53 -8.51 -2.82
CA ALA A 105 2.53 -7.76 -4.07
C ALA A 105 3.95 -7.46 -4.60
N PHE A 106 4.91 -7.26 -3.69
CA PHE A 106 6.31 -7.02 -4.04
C PHE A 106 7.17 -8.28 -4.15
N ASP A 107 6.60 -9.46 -3.87
CA ASP A 107 7.30 -10.76 -3.81
C ASP A 107 8.49 -10.74 -2.83
N LEU A 108 8.24 -10.26 -1.59
CA LEU A 108 9.26 -9.99 -0.56
C LEU A 108 9.34 -10.99 0.59
#